data_AF-A0A1Y3ADB1-F1
#
_entry.id   AF-A0A1Y3ADB1-F1
#
_cell.length_a   1.000
_cell.length_b   1.000
_cell.length_c   1.000
_cell.angle_alpha   90.00
_cell.angle_beta   90.00
_cell.angle_gamma   90.00
#
_symmetry.space_group_name_H-M   'P 1'
#
loop_
_entity.id
_entity.type
_entity.pdbx_description
1 polymer ?
#
loop_
_entity_poly.entity_id
_entity_poly.type
_entity_poly.pdbx_seq_one_letter_code
_entity_poly.pdbx_strand_id
1 'polypeptide(L)'
;MGLLTNLRDSISRVTDGLFAADEPKRIGIYGPPNAGKTTLANRIARDWTGDAVGPESHIPHETRRARRKENVEIERNGRKVTIDIVDTPGVTTKVDYKEFLDHDMEKDDAVRRSREATEGVAEAMHWLREDVDGVI
;
A
#
# COMPACT_ATOMS: atom_id res chain seq x y z
N MET A 1 -18.31 13.42 30.80
CA MET A 1 -18.00 12.02 30.44
C MET A 1 -18.14 11.88 28.93
N GLY A 2 -17.15 12.11 28.08
CA GLY A 2 -15.74 12.42 28.21
C GLY A 2 -15.14 11.97 26.88
N LEU A 3 -14.99 12.87 25.91
CA LEU A 3 -14.53 12.58 24.54
C LEU A 3 -13.28 11.68 24.49
N LEU A 4 -12.43 11.76 25.50
CA LEU A 4 -11.24 10.94 25.70
C LEU A 4 -11.56 9.44 25.90
N THR A 5 -12.64 9.10 26.60
CA THR A 5 -13.08 7.72 26.80
C THR A 5 -13.56 7.11 25.49
N ASN A 6 -14.38 7.85 24.75
CA ASN A 6 -14.89 7.42 23.44
C ASN A 6 -13.75 7.19 22.42
N LEU A 7 -12.71 8.03 22.44
CA LEU A 7 -11.53 7.88 21.58
C LEU A 7 -10.72 6.63 21.96
N ARG A 8 -10.54 6.39 23.26
CA ARG A 8 -9.85 5.20 23.79
C ARG A 8 -10.60 3.92 23.42
N ASP A 9 -11.93 3.94 23.51
CA ASP A 9 -12.79 2.80 23.19
C ASP A 9 -12.84 2.53 21.68
N SER A 10 -12.71 3.56 20.85
CA SER A 10 -12.57 3.39 19.39
C SER A 10 -11.21 2.78 19.03
N ILE A 11 -10.13 3.25 19.65
CA ILE A 11 -8.78 2.70 19.42
C ILE A 11 -8.69 1.27 19.95
N SER A 12 -9.22 1.00 21.14
CA SER A 12 -9.25 -0.36 21.74
C SER A 12 -9.99 -1.35 20.85
N ARG A 13 -11.16 -0.98 20.31
CA ARG A 13 -11.93 -1.86 19.43
C ARG A 13 -11.21 -2.17 18.12
N VAL A 14 -10.54 -1.18 17.53
CA VAL A 14 -9.73 -1.39 16.32
C VAL A 14 -8.55 -2.30 16.62
N THR A 15 -7.88 -2.11 17.76
CA THR A 15 -6.78 -3.01 18.17
C THR A 15 -7.28 -4.41 18.48
N ASP A 16 -8.37 -4.57 19.22
CA ASP A 16 -8.87 -5.90 19.59
C ASP A 16 -9.34 -6.69 18.35
N GLY A 17 -9.95 -6.03 17.36
CA GLY A 17 -10.31 -6.66 16.08
C GLY A 17 -9.11 -7.09 15.21
N LEU A 18 -7.99 -6.38 15.30
CA LEU A 18 -6.74 -6.73 14.60
C LEU A 18 -6.02 -7.93 15.24
N PHE A 19 -6.20 -8.18 16.53
CA PHE A 19 -5.52 -9.24 17.28
C PHE A 19 -6.42 -10.45 17.63
N ALA A 20 -7.70 -10.46 17.25
CA ALA A 20 -8.67 -11.49 17.66
C ALA A 20 -8.94 -12.63 16.66
N ALA A 21 -8.35 -12.60 15.46
CA ALA A 21 -8.62 -13.60 14.41
C ALA A 21 -7.37 -14.45 14.11
N ASP A 22 -7.57 -15.76 13.96
CA ASP A 22 -6.52 -16.74 13.61
C ASP A 22 -5.99 -16.61 12.16
N GLU A 23 -6.74 -15.94 11.28
CA GLU A 23 -6.35 -15.75 9.87
C GLU A 23 -5.50 -14.47 9.67
N PRO A 24 -4.42 -14.54 8.85
CA PRO A 24 -3.64 -13.38 8.47
C PRO A 24 -4.50 -12.25 7.88
N LYS A 25 -4.30 -11.02 8.34
CA LYS A 25 -5.03 -9.84 7.84
C LYS A 25 -4.31 -9.22 6.65
N ARG A 26 -5.03 -8.94 5.56
CA ARG A 26 -4.48 -8.29 4.37
C ARG A 26 -4.61 -6.79 4.53
N ILE A 27 -3.48 -6.09 4.62
CA ILE A 27 -3.41 -4.65 4.77
C ILE A 27 -2.81 -4.04 3.51
N GLY A 28 -3.59 -3.21 2.82
CA GLY A 28 -3.09 -2.48 1.65
C GLY A 28 -2.59 -1.08 1.99
N ILE A 29 -1.51 -0.67 1.34
CA ILE A 29 -0.93 0.67 1.47
C ILE A 29 -1.37 1.49 0.25
N TYR A 30 -2.15 2.53 0.50
CA TYR A 30 -2.79 3.33 -0.55
C TYR A 30 -2.47 4.81 -0.43
N GLY A 31 -2.63 5.52 -1.55
CA GLY A 31 -2.36 6.95 -1.60
C GLY A 31 -1.83 7.42 -2.95
N PRO A 32 -1.63 8.75 -3.09
CA PRO A 32 -1.22 9.34 -4.35
C PRO A 32 0.15 8.84 -4.81
N PRO A 33 0.48 8.99 -6.10
CA PRO A 33 1.82 8.71 -6.62
C PRO A 33 2.89 9.41 -5.77
N ASN A 34 4.06 8.77 -5.61
CA ASN A 34 5.22 9.31 -4.87
C ASN A 34 4.99 9.64 -3.37
N ALA A 35 3.89 9.21 -2.75
CA ALA A 35 3.63 9.37 -1.31
C ALA A 35 4.52 8.50 -0.39
N GLY A 36 5.49 7.76 -0.93
CA GLY A 36 6.34 6.85 -0.15
C GLY A 36 5.71 5.50 0.20
N LYS A 37 4.64 5.08 -0.49
CA LYS A 37 3.95 3.80 -0.27
C LYS A 37 4.89 2.59 -0.33
N THR A 38 5.63 2.47 -1.43
CA THR A 38 6.62 1.40 -1.63
C THR A 38 7.76 1.48 -0.62
N THR A 39 8.19 2.68 -0.24
CA THR A 39 9.21 2.87 0.82
C THR A 39 8.69 2.40 2.18
N LEU A 40 7.43 2.69 2.53
CA LEU A 40 6.79 2.21 3.75
C LEU A 40 6.63 0.68 3.73
N ALA A 41 6.13 0.13 2.61
CA ALA A 41 6.00 -1.32 2.42
C ALA A 41 7.35 -2.04 2.59
N ASN A 42 8.39 -1.51 1.95
CA ASN A 42 9.76 -2.00 2.07
C ASN A 42 10.28 -1.94 3.50
N ARG A 43 10.02 -0.85 4.22
CA ARG A 43 10.46 -0.71 5.60
C ARG A 43 9.76 -1.70 6.52
N ILE A 44 8.45 -1.86 6.40
CA ILE A 44 7.70 -2.86 7.19
C ILE A 44 8.17 -4.29 6.84
N ALA A 45 8.40 -4.60 5.57
CA ALA A 45 8.92 -5.93 5.24
C ALA A 45 10.34 -6.14 5.80
N ARG A 46 11.23 -5.15 5.70
CA ARG A 46 12.61 -5.28 6.19
C ARG A 46 12.69 -5.38 7.70
N ASP A 47 11.98 -4.50 8.41
CA ASP A 47 12.03 -4.41 9.88
C ASP A 47 11.51 -5.71 10.54
N TRP A 48 10.67 -6.50 9.84
CA TRP A 48 10.06 -7.72 10.38
C TRP A 48 10.47 -9.03 9.71
N THR A 49 10.87 -9.03 8.43
CA THR A 49 11.24 -10.25 7.69
C THR A 49 12.70 -10.28 7.22
N GLY A 50 13.41 -9.16 7.28
CA GLY A 50 14.77 -9.04 6.75
C GLY A 50 14.87 -8.90 5.22
N ASP A 51 13.76 -9.05 4.48
CA ASP A 51 13.72 -8.96 3.01
C ASP A 51 13.04 -7.68 2.51
N ALA A 52 13.52 -7.13 1.38
CA ALA A 52 12.88 -6.01 0.69
C ALA A 52 11.71 -6.48 -0.22
N VAL A 53 10.72 -5.62 -0.47
CA VAL A 53 9.52 -5.91 -1.30
C VAL A 53 9.74 -5.52 -2.78
N GLY A 54 10.54 -4.49 -3.07
CA GLY A 54 10.83 -4.09 -4.45
C GLY A 54 11.72 -2.85 -4.62
N PRO A 55 12.10 -2.51 -5.88
CA PRO A 55 12.88 -1.31 -6.19
C PRO A 55 12.05 -0.04 -6.03
N GLU A 56 12.68 1.03 -5.53
CA GLU A 56 12.11 2.36 -5.38
C GLU A 56 12.54 3.24 -6.57
N SER A 57 11.66 4.13 -7.02
CA SER A 57 11.91 5.07 -8.13
C SER A 57 11.24 6.39 -7.82
N HIS A 58 11.81 7.49 -8.32
CA HIS A 58 11.24 8.83 -8.23
C HIS A 58 10.23 9.12 -9.36
N ILE A 59 10.19 8.26 -10.39
CA ILE A 59 9.24 8.41 -11.49
C ILE A 59 7.84 8.08 -10.96
N PRO A 60 6.85 8.97 -11.14
CA PRO A 60 5.46 8.68 -10.83
C PRO A 60 5.01 7.37 -11.47
N HIS A 61 4.06 6.69 -10.81
CA HIS A 61 3.49 5.44 -11.33
C HIS A 61 4.52 4.34 -11.67
N GLU A 62 5.63 4.25 -10.92
CA GLU A 62 6.59 3.14 -11.08
C GLU A 62 5.97 1.78 -10.76
N THR A 63 5.28 1.71 -9.61
CA THR A 63 4.48 0.54 -9.24
C THR A 63 3.25 0.53 -10.14
N ARG A 64 3.31 -0.31 -11.18
CA ARG A 64 2.26 -0.45 -12.22
C ARG A 64 1.29 -1.59 -11.98
N ARG A 65 1.64 -2.49 -11.07
CA ARG A 65 0.81 -3.62 -10.63
C ARG A 65 0.86 -3.74 -9.13
N ALA A 66 -0.19 -4.27 -8.54
CA ALA A 66 -0.17 -4.54 -7.11
C ALA A 66 0.85 -5.63 -6.80
N ARG A 67 1.60 -5.46 -5.72
CA ARG A 67 2.56 -6.45 -5.22
C ARG A 67 2.17 -6.83 -3.82
N ARG A 68 2.05 -8.14 -3.58
CA ARG A 68 1.74 -8.70 -2.26
C ARG A 68 3.02 -9.25 -1.64
N LYS A 69 3.30 -8.88 -0.39
CA LYS A 69 4.25 -9.58 0.48
C LYS A 69 3.45 -10.31 1.53
N GLU A 70 3.50 -11.64 1.47
CA GLU A 70 2.71 -12.51 2.33
C GLU A 70 3.44 -12.85 3.63
N ASN A 71 2.66 -13.16 4.67
CA ASN A 71 3.12 -13.73 5.93
C ASN A 71 4.14 -12.86 6.70
N VAL A 72 3.92 -11.54 6.72
CA VAL A 72 4.70 -10.63 7.57
C VAL A 72 4.21 -10.77 9.00
N GLU A 73 4.96 -11.48 9.84
CA GLU A 73 4.64 -11.64 11.26
C GLU A 73 5.12 -10.41 12.05
N ILE A 74 4.18 -9.70 12.67
CA ILE A 74 4.43 -8.56 13.53
C ILE A 74 4.17 -8.98 14.98
N GLU A 75 5.21 -8.95 15.80
CA GLU A 75 5.09 -9.15 17.25
C GLU A 75 5.18 -7.83 18.01
N ARG A 76 4.20 -7.56 18.88
CA ARG A 76 4.25 -6.42 19.80
C ARG A 76 3.58 -6.78 21.13
N ASN A 77 4.27 -6.48 22.25
CA ASN A 77 3.77 -6.72 23.61
C ASN A 77 3.29 -8.17 23.84
N GLY A 78 4.01 -9.14 23.28
CA GLY A 78 3.67 -10.57 23.39
C GLY A 78 2.47 -11.03 22.55
N ARG A 79 1.96 -10.17 21.66
CA ARG A 79 0.90 -10.51 20.70
C ARG A 79 1.49 -10.54 19.29
N LYS A 80 1.15 -11.59 18.53
CA LYS A 80 1.57 -11.77 17.14
C LYS A 80 0.39 -11.56 16.21
N VAL A 81 0.62 -10.87 15.10
CA VAL A 81 -0.32 -10.77 13.99
C VAL A 81 0.44 -11.05 12.72
N THR A 82 -0.10 -11.93 11.90
CA THR A 82 0.37 -12.12 10.53
C THR A 82 -0.41 -11.17 9.65
N ILE A 83 0.31 -10.32 8.91
CA ILE A 83 -0.30 -9.49 7.88
C ILE A 83 0.27 -9.79 6.50
N ASP A 84 -0.55 -9.59 5.49
CA ASP A 84 -0.06 -9.47 4.11
C ASP A 84 -0.05 -8.00 3.73
N ILE A 85 1.07 -7.53 3.18
CA ILE A 85 1.23 -6.15 2.75
C ILE A 85 0.97 -6.08 1.25
N VAL A 86 -0.02 -5.28 0.86
CA VAL A 86 -0.31 -5.03 -0.57
C VAL A 86 0.20 -3.63 -0.93
N ASP A 87 1.31 -3.56 -1.68
CA ASP A 87 1.80 -2.32 -2.30
C ASP A 87 1.07 -2.11 -3.62
N THR A 88 0.32 -1.01 -3.73
CA THR A 88 -0.53 -0.76 -4.90
C THR A 88 0.00 0.39 -5.76
N PRO A 89 -0.36 0.40 -7.06
CA PRO A 89 -0.14 1.57 -7.90
C PRO A 89 -0.71 2.85 -7.28
N GLY A 90 -0.02 3.97 -7.53
CA GLY A 90 -0.46 5.28 -7.05
C GLY A 90 -1.86 5.62 -7.56
N VAL A 91 -2.79 5.84 -6.64
CA VAL A 91 -4.18 6.13 -7.00
C VAL A 91 -4.30 7.61 -7.35
N THR A 92 -4.71 7.90 -8.59
CA THR A 92 -4.96 9.25 -9.09
C THR A 92 -6.19 9.26 -9.97
N THR A 93 -6.87 10.41 -10.07
CA THR A 93 -8.03 10.59 -10.96
C THR A 93 -7.63 10.90 -12.40
N LYS A 94 -6.37 11.32 -12.62
CA LYS A 94 -5.85 11.69 -13.93
C LYS A 94 -4.40 11.22 -14.06
N VAL A 95 -4.08 10.64 -15.21
CA VAL A 95 -2.72 10.28 -15.61
C VAL A 95 -2.46 11.00 -16.93
N ASP A 96 -1.57 11.99 -16.95
CA ASP A 96 -1.14 12.68 -18.17
C ASP A 96 0.25 12.19 -18.56
N TYR A 97 0.44 11.80 -19.82
CA TYR A 97 1.73 11.35 -20.31
C TYR A 97 2.81 12.45 -20.23
N LYS A 98 2.40 13.73 -20.25
CA LYS A 98 3.31 14.88 -20.13
C LYS A 98 4.10 14.86 -18.83
N GLU A 99 3.51 14.34 -17.75
CA GLU A 99 4.20 14.21 -16.46
C GLU A 99 5.44 13.31 -16.55
N PHE A 100 5.47 12.35 -17.50
CA PHE A 100 6.65 11.52 -17.72
C PHE A 100 7.71 12.20 -18.61
N LEU A 101 7.31 13.15 -19.45
CA LEU A 101 8.26 13.92 -20.27
C LEU A 101 9.16 14.81 -19.39
N ASP A 102 8.61 15.30 -18.27
CA ASP A 102 9.35 16.06 -17.26
C ASP A 102 10.42 15.21 -16.54
N HIS A 103 10.44 13.89 -16.79
CA HIS A 103 11.40 12.92 -16.29
C HIS A 103 12.28 12.31 -17.40
N ASP A 104 12.57 13.07 -18.45
CA ASP A 104 13.44 12.68 -19.57
C ASP A 104 12.99 11.41 -20.33
N MET A 105 11.70 11.06 -20.26
CA MET A 105 11.14 9.92 -20.99
C MET A 105 10.79 10.29 -22.43
N GLU A 106 11.13 9.43 -23.39
CA GLU A 106 10.71 9.63 -24.78
C GLU A 106 9.18 9.60 -24.91
N LYS A 107 8.65 10.36 -25.88
CA LYS A 107 7.20 10.55 -26.02
C LYS A 107 6.42 9.26 -26.20
N ASP A 108 6.93 8.34 -27.02
CA ASP A 108 6.24 7.07 -27.28
C ASP A 108 6.24 6.18 -26.02
N ASP A 109 7.33 6.21 -25.26
CA ASP A 109 7.44 5.54 -23.96
C ASP A 109 6.52 6.16 -22.92
N ALA A 110 6.43 7.49 -22.85
CA ALA A 110 5.55 8.23 -21.95
C ALA A 110 4.07 7.90 -22.22
N VAL A 111 3.67 7.80 -23.49
CA VAL A 111 2.31 7.41 -23.88
C VAL A 111 2.01 5.96 -23.45
N ARG A 112 2.94 5.03 -23.69
CA ARG A 112 2.81 3.65 -23.23
C ARG A 112 2.70 3.58 -21.70
N ARG A 113 3.57 4.29 -20.99
CA ARG A 113 3.62 4.39 -19.53
C ARG A 113 2.31 4.93 -18.95
N SER A 114 1.72 5.94 -19.56
CA SER A 114 0.42 6.50 -19.14
C SER A 114 -0.72 5.47 -19.22
N ARG A 115 -0.72 4.60 -20.24
CA ARG A 115 -1.70 3.51 -20.35
C ARG A 115 -1.52 2.48 -19.24
N GLU A 116 -0.28 2.03 -19.03
CA GLU A 116 0.06 1.07 -17.95
C GLU A 116 -0.31 1.62 -16.57
N ALA A 117 -0.03 2.90 -16.32
CA ALA A 117 -0.39 3.56 -15.07
C ALA A 117 -1.91 3.66 -14.88
N THR A 118 -2.67 3.91 -15.95
CA THR A 118 -4.14 3.94 -15.91
C THR A 118 -4.73 2.57 -15.59
N GLU A 119 -4.19 1.51 -16.21
CA GLU A 119 -4.55 0.13 -15.87
C GLU A 119 -4.21 -0.21 -14.41
N GLY A 120 -3.03 0.21 -13.95
CA GLY A 120 -2.62 0.04 -12.55
C GLY A 120 -3.53 0.73 -11.55
N VAL A 121 -4.07 1.92 -11.87
CA VAL A 121 -5.08 2.60 -11.03
C VAL A 121 -6.34 1.76 -10.93
N ALA A 122 -6.82 1.19 -12.04
CA ALA A 122 -7.99 0.32 -12.03
C ALA A 122 -7.75 -0.96 -11.21
N GLU A 123 -6.56 -1.55 -11.32
CA GLU A 123 -6.14 -2.69 -10.52
C GLU A 123 -6.13 -2.36 -9.02
N ALA A 124 -5.56 -1.22 -8.62
CA ALA A 124 -5.54 -0.77 -7.22
C ALA A 124 -6.98 -0.64 -6.64
N MET A 125 -7.93 -0.17 -7.46
CA MET A 125 -9.34 -0.05 -7.09
C MET A 125 -10.07 -1.40 -6.96
N HIS A 126 -9.58 -2.43 -7.65
CA HIS A 126 -10.09 -3.79 -7.52
C HIS A 126 -9.62 -4.39 -6.19
N TRP A 127 -8.32 -4.30 -5.90
CA TRP A 127 -7.74 -4.76 -4.63
C TRP A 127 -8.44 -4.15 -3.42
N LEU A 128 -8.71 -2.83 -3.47
CA LEU A 128 -9.43 -2.12 -2.39
C LEU A 128 -10.80 -2.70 -2.07
N ARG A 129 -11.47 -3.27 -3.06
CA ARG A 129 -12.85 -3.75 -2.91
C ARG A 129 -12.92 -5.22 -2.52
N GLU A 130 -12.05 -6.04 -3.10
CA GLU A 130 -12.23 -7.49 -3.06
C GLU A 130 -11.19 -8.20 -2.17
N ASP A 131 -10.01 -7.61 -1.97
CA ASP A 131 -8.83 -8.39 -1.55
C ASP A 131 -8.11 -7.87 -0.30
N VAL A 132 -8.47 -6.69 0.24
CA VAL A 132 -7.86 -6.14 1.46
C VAL A 132 -8.86 -6.04 2.61
N ASP A 133 -8.42 -6.42 3.81
CA ASP A 133 -9.21 -6.39 5.04
C ASP A 133 -9.09 -5.04 5.77
N GLY A 134 -8.06 -4.24 5.44
CA GLY A 134 -7.83 -2.91 5.97
C GLY A 134 -6.86 -2.09 5.12
N VAL A 135 -6.86 -0.78 5.31
CA VAL A 135 -6.03 0.17 4.53
C VAL A 135 -5.25 1.11 5.43
N ILE A 136 -4.05 1.47 4.98
CA ILE A 136 -3.19 2.52 5.56
C ILE A 136 -2.99 3.61 4.52
#